data_AF-A0AAE6CGM8-F1
#
_entry.id   AF-A0AAE6CGM8-F1
#
_cell.length_a   1.000
_cell.length_b   1.000
_cell.length_c   1.000
_cell.angle_alpha   90.00
_cell.angle_beta   90.00
_cell.angle_gamma   90.00
#
_symmetry.space_group_name_H-M   'P 1'
#
loop_
_entity.id
_entity.type
_entity.pdbx_description
1 polymer ?
#
loop_
_entity_poly.entity_id
_entity_poly.type
_entity_poly.pdbx_seq_one_letter_code
_entity_poly.pdbx_strand_id
1 'polypeptide(L)'
;MDDNRKKALTAALSQIERQFGKGAVMRMGEQPREIIPSVSTGSLGLDIALGIGGLPYGRIVEIYGPESSGKTTLTLQVIAEAQRQGKTCAFVDAEHALDPIYAEKLGVNIDQLLVSQPDTGEQALEIADMLVRSGAVDVIIIDSVAALTPKAEIEGEMGDSHVGLQARLMSQALRKLTGSVKQANCLMIFINQIRMKIGVMFGSPETTTGGNALKFYASVRLDIRRVGSVKEGEEVVGNETRVKVVKNKVSPPFRQADFQIMYGRGIYRTGEIIDLGVKEGFVDKSGAWYSYKGDKIGQGKANSSRYLEEHPEIAIEIETAIRDKLMPKMPAKEKETPVAPVEAE
;
A
#
# COMPACT_ATOMS: atom_id res chain seq x y z
N MET A 1 39.22 7.22 -16.84
CA MET A 1 39.26 5.81 -16.37
C MET A 1 40.24 5.07 -17.26
N ASP A 2 41.35 4.56 -16.71
CA ASP A 2 42.31 3.72 -17.45
C ASP A 2 41.60 2.60 -18.22
N ASP A 3 41.95 2.38 -19.48
CA ASP A 3 41.35 1.32 -20.31
C ASP A 3 41.54 -0.08 -19.73
N ASN A 4 42.64 -0.31 -18.99
CA ASN A 4 42.84 -1.55 -18.24
C ASN A 4 41.82 -1.73 -17.11
N ARG A 5 41.41 -0.65 -16.42
CA ARG A 5 40.35 -0.71 -15.40
C ARG A 5 38.99 -1.00 -16.03
N LYS A 6 38.70 -0.44 -17.22
CA LYS A 6 37.47 -0.74 -17.96
C LYS A 6 37.41 -2.20 -18.41
N LYS A 7 38.49 -2.74 -18.99
CA LYS A 7 38.56 -4.16 -19.40
C LYS A 7 38.39 -5.11 -18.22
N ALA A 8 39.09 -4.85 -17.11
CA ALA A 8 38.97 -5.65 -15.89
C ALA A 8 37.53 -5.60 -15.32
N LEU A 9 36.91 -4.42 -15.33
CA LEU A 9 35.51 -4.26 -14.92
C LEU A 9 34.56 -5.06 -15.82
N THR A 10 34.68 -4.96 -17.14
CA THR A 10 33.82 -5.71 -18.07
C THR A 10 33.98 -7.22 -17.94
N ALA A 11 35.21 -7.70 -17.72
CA ALA A 11 35.47 -9.12 -17.48
C ALA A 11 34.83 -9.59 -16.17
N ALA A 12 34.95 -8.81 -15.09
CA ALA A 12 34.32 -9.10 -13.82
C ALA A 12 32.78 -9.11 -13.92
N LEU A 13 32.19 -8.13 -14.60
CA LEU A 13 30.74 -8.07 -14.86
C LEU A 13 30.26 -9.30 -15.63
N SER A 14 30.97 -9.69 -16.69
CA SER A 14 30.65 -10.87 -17.49
C SER A 14 30.77 -12.17 -16.69
N GLN A 15 31.77 -12.26 -15.80
CA GLN A 15 31.94 -13.42 -14.93
C GLN A 15 30.80 -13.51 -13.90
N ILE A 16 30.39 -12.38 -13.32
CA ILE A 16 29.27 -12.31 -12.38
C ILE A 16 27.97 -12.75 -13.07
N GLU A 17 27.67 -12.25 -14.28
CA GLU A 17 26.47 -12.67 -15.02
C GLU A 17 26.49 -14.16 -15.38
N ARG A 18 27.65 -14.73 -15.73
CA ARG A 18 27.78 -16.17 -16.01
C ARG A 18 27.55 -17.03 -14.77
N GLN A 19 28.02 -16.58 -13.59
CA GLN A 19 27.91 -17.34 -12.35
C GLN A 19 26.52 -17.21 -11.69
N PHE A 20 25.91 -16.02 -11.75
CA PHE A 20 24.72 -15.69 -10.98
C PHE A 20 23.49 -15.37 -11.84
N GLY A 21 23.61 -15.43 -13.16
CA GLY A 21 22.53 -15.18 -14.12
C GLY A 21 22.48 -13.76 -14.65
N LYS A 22 21.73 -13.57 -15.75
CA LYS A 22 21.52 -12.24 -16.35
C LYS A 22 20.88 -11.29 -15.34
N GLY A 23 21.41 -10.07 -15.23
CA GLY A 23 20.91 -9.04 -14.32
C GLY A 23 21.42 -9.14 -12.87
N ALA A 24 22.35 -10.06 -12.57
CA ALA A 24 22.97 -10.16 -11.25
C ALA A 24 23.77 -8.90 -10.85
N VAL A 25 24.39 -8.23 -11.83
CA VAL A 25 24.98 -6.89 -11.69
C VAL A 25 24.68 -6.10 -12.96
N MET A 26 24.17 -4.89 -12.80
CA MET A 26 23.86 -3.97 -13.91
C MET A 26 24.26 -2.55 -13.51
N ARG A 27 24.50 -1.67 -14.50
CA ARG A 27 24.68 -0.24 -14.19
C ARG A 27 23.33 0.40 -13.93
N MET A 28 23.24 1.17 -12.85
CA MET A 28 21.98 1.78 -12.41
C MET A 28 21.37 2.78 -13.42
N GLY A 29 22.19 3.35 -14.31
CA GLY A 29 21.73 4.26 -15.36
C GLY A 29 21.33 3.58 -16.67
N GLU A 30 21.53 2.27 -16.82
CA GLU A 30 21.17 1.50 -18.02
C GLU A 30 19.74 0.95 -17.95
N GLN A 31 19.09 1.00 -16.79
CA GLN A 31 17.65 0.75 -16.70
C GLN A 31 16.88 2.03 -17.06
N PRO A 32 15.87 1.94 -17.95
CA PRO A 32 14.92 3.04 -18.11
C PRO A 32 14.34 3.39 -16.72
N ARG A 33 14.18 4.68 -16.45
CA ARG A 33 13.49 5.15 -15.23
C ARG A 33 12.01 4.79 -15.33
N GLU A 34 11.69 3.52 -15.08
CA GLU A 34 10.33 3.03 -15.09
C GLU A 34 9.64 3.43 -13.79
N ILE A 35 8.38 3.86 -13.91
CA ILE A 35 7.51 4.08 -12.76
C ILE A 35 7.36 2.74 -12.06
N ILE A 36 7.62 2.71 -10.76
CA ILE A 36 7.46 1.51 -9.94
C ILE A 36 5.99 1.10 -10.03
N PRO A 37 5.67 -0.12 -10.52
CA PRO A 37 4.29 -0.58 -10.60
C PRO A 37 3.62 -0.51 -9.24
N SER A 38 2.39 -0.02 -9.20
CA SER A 38 1.64 0.20 -7.97
C SER A 38 0.16 -0.14 -8.13
N VAL A 39 -0.52 -0.36 -7.00
CA VAL A 39 -1.97 -0.54 -6.91
C VAL A 39 -2.58 0.57 -6.08
N SER A 40 -3.71 1.13 -6.53
CA SER A 40 -4.43 2.17 -5.80
C SER A 40 -4.81 1.67 -4.40
N THR A 41 -4.81 2.61 -3.45
CA THR A 41 -5.28 2.37 -2.09
C THR A 41 -6.80 2.47 -1.94
N GLY A 42 -7.52 2.83 -3.00
CA GLY A 42 -8.93 3.22 -2.95
C GLY A 42 -9.15 4.66 -2.46
N SER A 43 -8.11 5.30 -1.87
CA SER A 43 -8.11 6.72 -1.50
C SER A 43 -7.26 7.52 -2.48
N LEU A 44 -7.88 8.51 -3.14
CA LEU A 44 -7.19 9.40 -4.07
C LEU A 44 -6.12 10.23 -3.34
N GLY A 45 -6.45 10.75 -2.16
CA GLY A 45 -5.52 11.54 -1.35
C GLY A 45 -4.31 10.71 -0.92
N LEU A 46 -4.51 9.44 -0.55
CA LEU A 46 -3.43 8.56 -0.15
C LEU A 46 -2.55 8.14 -1.32
N ASP A 47 -3.13 7.87 -2.50
CA ASP A 47 -2.38 7.59 -3.73
C ASP A 47 -1.43 8.75 -4.09
N ILE A 48 -1.91 10.00 -3.94
CA ILE A 48 -1.10 11.22 -4.15
C ILE A 48 -0.04 11.37 -3.05
N ALA A 49 -0.39 11.09 -1.79
CA ALA A 49 0.55 11.15 -0.67
C ALA A 49 1.68 10.11 -0.82
N LEU A 50 1.39 8.95 -1.42
CA LEU A 50 2.37 7.92 -1.76
C LEU A 50 3.26 8.30 -2.95
N GLY A 51 2.85 9.27 -3.77
CA GLY A 51 3.66 9.88 -4.83
C GLY A 51 3.91 9.02 -6.06
N ILE A 52 3.59 7.72 -6.01
CA ILE A 52 3.62 6.79 -7.15
C ILE A 52 2.23 6.25 -7.52
N GLY A 53 1.18 6.79 -6.90
CA GLY A 53 -0.21 6.52 -7.27
C GLY A 53 -0.82 5.33 -6.55
N GLY A 54 -0.12 4.80 -5.54
CA GLY A 54 -0.56 3.61 -4.84
C GLY A 54 0.57 2.91 -4.09
N LEU A 55 0.29 1.69 -3.63
CA LEU A 55 1.25 0.82 -2.96
C LEU A 55 2.11 0.06 -3.98
N PRO A 56 3.45 0.00 -3.80
CA PRO A 56 4.34 -0.58 -4.79
C PRO A 56 4.31 -2.11 -4.80
N TYR A 57 4.13 -2.71 -5.99
CA TYR A 57 4.30 -4.14 -6.21
C TYR A 57 5.75 -4.58 -5.97
N GLY A 58 5.92 -5.86 -5.63
CA GLY A 58 7.22 -6.46 -5.32
C GLY A 58 7.85 -5.93 -4.04
N ARG A 59 7.05 -5.39 -3.11
CA ARG A 59 7.52 -4.78 -1.86
C ARG A 59 6.66 -5.18 -0.67
N ILE A 60 7.27 -5.03 0.51
CA ILE A 60 6.59 -5.17 1.80
C ILE A 60 6.08 -3.80 2.26
N VAL A 61 4.84 -3.73 2.74
CA VAL A 61 4.19 -2.55 3.31
C VAL A 61 3.70 -2.89 4.72
N GLU A 62 3.80 -1.94 5.64
CA GLU A 62 3.18 -2.07 6.97
C GLU A 62 2.11 -0.98 7.14
N ILE A 63 0.92 -1.39 7.57
CA ILE A 63 -0.18 -0.50 7.95
C ILE A 63 -0.46 -0.71 9.42
N TYR A 64 -0.24 0.31 10.23
CA TYR A 64 -0.43 0.23 11.68
C TYR A 64 -1.23 1.41 12.21
N GLY A 65 -1.85 1.22 13.36
CA GLY A 65 -2.74 2.21 13.95
C GLY A 65 -3.50 1.66 15.14
N PRO A 66 -4.26 2.51 15.84
CA PRO A 66 -5.17 2.09 16.90
C PRO A 66 -6.20 1.06 16.42
N GLU A 67 -6.90 0.42 17.35
CA GLU A 67 -8.10 -0.34 17.03
C GLU A 67 -9.14 0.55 16.32
N SER A 68 -9.96 -0.06 15.47
CA SER A 68 -11.05 0.63 14.75
C SER A 68 -10.63 1.87 13.93
N SER A 69 -9.33 2.00 13.62
CA SER A 69 -8.82 3.11 12.80
C SER A 69 -9.04 2.94 11.30
N GLY A 70 -9.48 1.76 10.86
CA GLY A 70 -9.74 1.46 9.44
C GLY A 70 -8.62 0.67 8.74
N LYS A 71 -7.70 0.03 9.48
CA LYS A 71 -6.60 -0.79 8.92
C LYS A 71 -7.11 -1.84 7.93
N THR A 72 -8.00 -2.73 8.39
CA THR A 72 -8.59 -3.80 7.58
C THR A 72 -9.48 -3.24 6.47
N THR A 73 -10.22 -2.16 6.71
CA THR A 73 -10.98 -1.48 5.65
C THR A 73 -10.07 -0.99 4.52
N LEU A 74 -8.93 -0.37 4.84
CA LEU A 74 -7.96 0.11 3.86
C LEU A 74 -7.34 -1.06 3.06
N THR A 75 -7.01 -2.18 3.70
CA THR A 75 -6.46 -3.35 2.98
C THR A 75 -7.49 -4.03 2.08
N LEU A 76 -8.75 -4.11 2.51
CA LEU A 76 -9.84 -4.64 1.68
C LEU A 76 -10.10 -3.74 0.46
N GLN A 77 -9.98 -2.41 0.60
CA GLN A 77 -10.05 -1.48 -0.53
C GLN A 77 -8.88 -1.68 -1.52
N VAL A 78 -7.66 -1.91 -1.01
CA VAL A 78 -6.52 -2.28 -1.87
C VAL A 78 -6.77 -3.59 -2.60
N ILE A 79 -7.35 -4.59 -1.95
CA ILE A 79 -7.72 -5.87 -2.59
C ILE A 79 -8.76 -5.62 -3.69
N ALA A 80 -9.80 -4.85 -3.42
CA ALA A 80 -10.83 -4.53 -4.41
C ALA A 80 -10.23 -3.83 -5.65
N GLU A 81 -9.35 -2.86 -5.45
CA GLU A 81 -8.62 -2.18 -6.53
C GLU A 81 -7.71 -3.14 -7.32
N ALA A 82 -7.02 -4.06 -6.64
CA ALA A 82 -6.20 -5.07 -7.30
C ALA A 82 -7.05 -6.04 -8.14
N GLN A 83 -8.16 -6.55 -7.59
CA GLN A 83 -9.05 -7.47 -8.28
C GLN A 83 -9.71 -6.82 -9.50
N ARG A 84 -10.08 -5.53 -9.43
CA ARG A 84 -10.56 -4.77 -10.59
C ARG A 84 -9.55 -4.72 -11.74
N GLN A 85 -8.26 -4.83 -11.44
CA GLN A 85 -7.17 -4.92 -12.42
C GLN A 85 -6.88 -6.36 -12.86
N GLY A 86 -7.74 -7.32 -12.49
CA GLY A 86 -7.58 -8.74 -12.81
C GLY A 86 -6.47 -9.43 -12.01
N LYS A 87 -6.08 -8.86 -10.86
CA LYS A 87 -5.00 -9.41 -10.02
C LYS A 87 -5.53 -10.40 -8.99
N THR A 88 -4.69 -11.37 -8.63
CA THR A 88 -5.02 -12.39 -7.64
C THR A 88 -4.60 -11.93 -6.25
N CYS A 89 -5.51 -12.03 -5.29
CA CYS A 89 -5.30 -11.57 -3.92
C CYS A 89 -5.42 -12.73 -2.93
N ALA A 90 -4.64 -12.67 -1.86
CA ALA A 90 -4.78 -13.55 -0.71
C ALA A 90 -4.84 -12.78 0.61
N PHE A 91 -5.57 -13.31 1.56
CA PHE A 91 -5.76 -12.78 2.90
C PHE A 91 -5.43 -13.86 3.93
N VAL A 92 -4.39 -13.63 4.72
CA VAL A 92 -4.02 -14.48 5.86
C VAL A 92 -4.61 -13.85 7.12
N ASP A 93 -5.75 -14.37 7.55
CA ASP A 93 -6.53 -13.90 8.69
C ASP A 93 -6.09 -14.66 9.96
N ALA A 94 -5.01 -14.18 10.56
CA ALA A 94 -4.54 -14.65 11.86
C ALA A 94 -5.36 -14.09 13.03
N GLU A 95 -6.11 -12.99 12.85
CA GLU A 95 -7.03 -12.46 13.87
C GLU A 95 -8.38 -13.21 13.90
N HIS A 96 -8.67 -14.07 12.91
CA HIS A 96 -9.95 -14.76 12.74
C HIS A 96 -11.16 -13.81 12.76
N ALA A 97 -10.98 -12.61 12.19
CA ALA A 97 -11.92 -11.49 12.32
C ALA A 97 -12.41 -10.96 10.96
N LEU A 98 -12.04 -11.60 9.85
CA LEU A 98 -12.49 -11.18 8.53
C LEU A 98 -13.99 -11.49 8.34
N ASP A 99 -14.80 -10.46 8.09
CA ASP A 99 -16.21 -10.58 7.71
C ASP A 99 -16.35 -10.57 6.17
N PRO A 100 -16.75 -11.70 5.54
CA PRO A 100 -16.94 -11.77 4.09
C PRO A 100 -18.02 -10.82 3.56
N ILE A 101 -19.11 -10.62 4.32
CA ILE A 101 -20.22 -9.74 3.93
C ILE A 101 -19.75 -8.28 3.91
N TYR A 102 -18.96 -7.89 4.90
CA TYR A 102 -18.36 -6.56 4.92
C TYR A 102 -17.37 -6.38 3.77
N ALA A 103 -16.49 -7.36 3.51
CA ALA A 103 -15.54 -7.32 2.40
C ALA A 103 -16.24 -7.19 1.03
N GLU A 104 -17.32 -7.94 0.80
CA GLU A 104 -18.12 -7.85 -0.43
C GLU A 104 -18.72 -6.45 -0.62
N LYS A 105 -19.27 -5.86 0.44
CA LYS A 105 -19.77 -4.47 0.43
C LYS A 105 -18.69 -3.44 0.09
N LEU A 106 -17.43 -3.73 0.41
CA LEU A 106 -16.28 -2.89 0.03
C LEU A 106 -15.83 -3.10 -1.42
N GLY A 107 -16.48 -3.99 -2.17
CA GLY A 107 -16.19 -4.29 -3.57
C GLY A 107 -15.15 -5.37 -3.78
N VAL A 108 -14.84 -6.17 -2.74
CA VAL A 108 -13.98 -7.35 -2.86
C VAL A 108 -14.77 -8.48 -3.52
N ASN A 109 -14.19 -9.10 -4.54
CA ASN A 109 -14.69 -10.34 -5.10
C ASN A 109 -14.32 -11.51 -4.18
N ILE A 110 -15.27 -11.95 -3.36
CA ILE A 110 -15.08 -13.01 -2.37
C ILE A 110 -14.80 -14.36 -3.02
N ASP A 111 -15.44 -14.68 -4.14
CA ASP A 111 -15.28 -15.97 -4.83
C ASP A 111 -13.85 -16.19 -5.33
N GLN A 112 -13.10 -15.11 -5.57
CA GLN A 112 -11.72 -15.15 -6.06
C GLN A 112 -10.68 -14.83 -4.99
N LEU A 113 -11.10 -14.45 -3.78
CA LEU A 113 -10.18 -14.13 -2.70
C LEU A 113 -9.69 -15.41 -2.02
N LEU A 114 -8.38 -15.65 -2.07
CA LEU A 114 -7.77 -16.75 -1.32
C LEU A 114 -7.73 -16.37 0.17
N VAL A 115 -8.35 -17.15 1.04
CA VAL A 115 -8.34 -16.90 2.49
C VAL A 115 -7.66 -18.06 3.21
N SER A 116 -6.79 -17.72 4.18
CA SER A 116 -6.15 -18.69 5.06
C SER A 116 -6.32 -18.24 6.51
N GLN A 117 -6.74 -19.16 7.37
CA GLN A 117 -6.84 -18.96 8.82
C GLN A 117 -5.84 -19.90 9.50
N PRO A 118 -4.59 -19.45 9.72
CA PRO A 118 -3.53 -20.28 10.27
C PRO A 118 -3.66 -20.43 11.78
N ASP A 119 -3.22 -21.58 12.30
CA ASP A 119 -3.14 -21.90 13.72
C ASP A 119 -1.93 -21.26 14.40
N THR A 120 -0.82 -21.03 13.68
CA THR A 120 0.42 -20.47 14.24
C THR A 120 1.05 -19.39 13.36
N GLY A 121 1.88 -18.54 13.97
CA GLY A 121 2.63 -17.50 13.28
C GLY A 121 3.62 -18.07 12.25
N GLU A 122 4.28 -19.19 12.54
CA GLU A 122 5.13 -19.89 11.58
C GLU A 122 4.33 -20.34 10.36
N GLN A 123 3.19 -21.02 10.59
CA GLN A 123 2.34 -21.53 9.51
C GLN A 123 1.82 -20.39 8.63
N ALA A 124 1.36 -19.29 9.23
CA ALA A 124 0.92 -18.10 8.51
C ALA A 124 1.99 -17.57 7.54
N LEU A 125 3.23 -17.45 8.03
CA LEU A 125 4.35 -16.92 7.25
C LEU A 125 4.85 -17.92 6.20
N GLU A 126 4.77 -19.22 6.46
CA GLU A 126 5.09 -20.28 5.49
C GLU A 126 4.06 -20.32 4.36
N ILE A 127 2.77 -20.24 4.67
CA ILE A 127 1.69 -20.14 3.67
C ILE A 127 1.92 -18.92 2.78
N ALA A 128 2.19 -17.75 3.37
CA ALA A 128 2.48 -16.55 2.61
C ALA A 128 3.70 -16.72 1.69
N ASP A 129 4.78 -17.34 2.18
CA ASP A 129 6.00 -17.59 1.41
C ASP A 129 5.77 -18.59 0.26
N MET A 130 4.92 -19.60 0.46
CA MET A 130 4.49 -20.53 -0.60
C MET A 130 3.66 -19.81 -1.67
N LEU A 131 2.71 -18.97 -1.27
CA LEU A 131 1.89 -18.18 -2.19
C LEU A 131 2.76 -17.22 -3.02
N VAL A 132 3.70 -16.52 -2.40
CA VAL A 132 4.64 -15.64 -3.13
C VAL A 132 5.47 -16.44 -4.12
N ARG A 133 6.04 -17.58 -3.71
CA ARG A 133 6.88 -18.41 -4.59
C ARG A 133 6.13 -19.04 -5.76
N SER A 134 4.81 -19.23 -5.63
CA SER A 134 3.99 -19.72 -6.74
C SER A 134 3.99 -18.76 -7.94
N GLY A 135 4.26 -17.47 -7.71
CA GLY A 135 4.15 -16.42 -8.73
C GLY A 135 2.72 -16.13 -9.19
N ALA A 136 1.71 -16.76 -8.57
CA ALA A 136 0.31 -16.66 -8.97
C ALA A 136 -0.48 -15.60 -8.17
N VAL A 137 0.10 -15.02 -7.11
CA VAL A 137 -0.56 -14.05 -6.24
C VAL A 137 0.14 -12.70 -6.34
N ASP A 138 -0.63 -11.65 -6.61
CA ASP A 138 -0.16 -10.27 -6.78
C ASP A 138 -0.19 -9.48 -5.48
N VAL A 139 -1.14 -9.74 -4.58
CA VAL A 139 -1.31 -9.03 -3.31
C VAL A 139 -1.60 -10.02 -2.18
N ILE A 140 -0.83 -9.95 -1.10
CA ILE A 140 -1.05 -10.74 0.12
C ILE A 140 -1.20 -9.80 1.31
N ILE A 141 -2.28 -9.97 2.06
CA ILE A 141 -2.51 -9.27 3.34
C ILE A 141 -2.26 -10.26 4.49
N ILE A 142 -1.52 -9.83 5.51
CA ILE A 142 -1.37 -10.54 6.78
C ILE A 142 -2.07 -9.72 7.87
N ASP A 143 -3.21 -10.21 8.37
CA ASP A 143 -4.00 -9.57 9.43
C ASP A 143 -4.03 -10.47 10.68
N SER A 144 -3.22 -10.22 11.71
CA SER A 144 -2.23 -9.16 11.85
C SER A 144 -0.92 -9.69 12.44
N VAL A 145 0.14 -8.88 12.38
CA VAL A 145 1.43 -9.22 13.00
C VAL A 145 1.28 -9.52 14.49
N ALA A 146 0.35 -8.86 15.17
CA ALA A 146 0.13 -9.10 16.60
C ALA A 146 -0.41 -10.50 16.88
N ALA A 147 -1.16 -11.09 15.95
CA ALA A 147 -1.74 -12.43 16.04
C ALA A 147 -0.84 -13.54 15.48
N LEU A 148 0.36 -13.20 14.97
CA LEU A 148 1.35 -14.19 14.55
C LEU A 148 2.04 -14.82 15.77
N THR A 149 1.28 -15.58 16.56
CA THR A 149 1.75 -16.20 17.80
C THR A 149 2.60 -17.42 17.47
N PRO A 150 3.87 -17.49 17.91
CA PRO A 150 4.73 -18.63 17.67
C PRO A 150 4.15 -19.92 18.25
N LYS A 151 4.37 -21.06 17.57
CA LYS A 151 3.88 -22.37 18.02
C LYS A 151 4.21 -22.69 19.49
N ALA A 152 5.44 -22.41 19.91
CA ALA A 152 5.87 -22.69 21.28
C ALA A 152 5.15 -21.84 22.34
N GLU A 153 4.61 -20.68 21.97
CA GLU A 153 3.80 -19.83 22.86
C GLU A 153 2.35 -20.33 22.93
N ILE A 154 1.82 -20.92 21.84
CA ILE A 154 0.49 -21.53 21.80
C ILE A 154 0.44 -22.85 22.59
N GLU A 155 1.50 -23.66 22.48
CA GLU A 155 1.61 -24.94 23.19
C GLU A 155 2.04 -24.79 24.66
N GLY A 156 2.55 -23.60 25.05
CA GLY A 156 2.97 -23.28 26.41
C GLY A 156 1.79 -22.95 27.35
N GLU A 157 2.09 -22.79 28.64
CA GLU A 157 1.08 -22.38 29.62
C GLU A 157 0.97 -20.85 29.74
N MET A 158 -0.22 -20.36 30.12
CA MET A 158 -0.40 -18.94 30.40
C MET A 158 0.51 -18.49 31.54
N GLY A 159 1.47 -17.60 31.22
CA GLY A 159 2.47 -17.13 32.18
C GLY A 159 3.89 -17.58 31.85
N ASP A 160 4.07 -18.49 30.89
CA ASP A 160 5.38 -18.89 30.41
C ASP A 160 6.10 -17.72 29.72
N SER A 161 7.40 -17.63 29.97
CA SER A 161 8.21 -16.52 29.47
C SER A 161 8.82 -16.85 28.11
N HIS A 162 8.20 -16.35 27.04
CA HIS A 162 8.70 -16.47 25.67
C HIS A 162 9.31 -15.16 25.16
N VAL A 163 10.38 -14.68 25.81
CA VAL A 163 10.96 -13.36 25.52
C VAL A 163 11.44 -13.26 24.07
N GLY A 164 10.77 -12.42 23.28
CA GLY A 164 11.21 -12.01 21.95
C GLY A 164 11.06 -13.08 20.86
N LEU A 165 10.30 -14.16 21.11
CA LEU A 165 10.14 -15.26 20.16
C LEU A 165 9.52 -14.78 18.84
N GLN A 166 8.42 -14.02 18.92
CA GLN A 166 7.75 -13.43 17.76
C GLN A 166 8.68 -12.48 16.97
N ALA A 167 9.51 -11.69 17.65
CA ALA A 167 10.46 -10.78 17.00
C ALA A 167 11.54 -11.54 16.20
N ARG A 168 11.99 -12.70 16.71
CA ARG A 168 12.94 -13.59 16.02
C ARG A 168 12.28 -14.26 14.82
N LEU A 169 11.06 -14.75 14.98
CA LEU A 169 10.25 -15.32 13.89
C LEU A 169 10.11 -14.32 12.74
N MET A 170 9.63 -13.10 13.03
CA MET A 170 9.49 -12.03 12.04
C MET A 170 10.82 -11.69 11.35
N SER A 171 11.92 -11.63 12.11
CA SER A 171 13.25 -11.36 11.55
C SER A 171 13.72 -12.43 10.58
N GLN A 172 13.45 -13.71 10.87
CA GLN A 172 13.80 -14.83 10.02
C GLN A 172 12.92 -14.88 8.77
N ALA A 173 11.60 -14.73 8.94
CA ALA A 173 10.63 -14.77 7.85
C ALA A 173 10.86 -13.63 6.85
N LEU A 174 10.97 -12.38 7.33
CA LEU A 174 11.18 -11.22 6.45
C LEU A 174 12.49 -11.31 5.64
N ARG A 175 13.53 -11.92 6.21
CA ARG A 175 14.80 -12.15 5.50
C ARG A 175 14.61 -13.07 4.29
N LYS A 176 13.76 -14.09 4.39
CA LYS A 176 13.41 -14.99 3.28
C LYS A 176 12.43 -14.32 2.31
N LEU A 177 11.33 -13.79 2.83
CA LEU A 177 10.23 -13.22 2.07
C LEU A 177 10.65 -12.05 1.19
N THR A 178 11.55 -11.17 1.66
CA THR A 178 11.92 -9.95 0.89
C THR A 178 12.44 -10.26 -0.51
N GLY A 179 13.23 -11.33 -0.66
CA GLY A 179 13.73 -11.78 -1.96
C GLY A 179 12.60 -12.33 -2.83
N SER A 180 11.82 -13.29 -2.29
CA SER A 180 10.69 -13.92 -2.97
C SER A 180 9.66 -12.88 -3.45
N VAL A 181 9.29 -11.94 -2.59
CA VAL A 181 8.31 -10.88 -2.84
C VAL A 181 8.75 -10.02 -4.02
N LYS A 182 10.03 -9.64 -4.08
CA LYS A 182 10.56 -8.85 -5.19
C LYS A 182 10.59 -9.63 -6.50
N GLN A 183 10.98 -10.91 -6.47
CA GLN A 183 11.06 -11.77 -7.66
C GLN A 183 9.67 -12.06 -8.24
N ALA A 184 8.68 -12.33 -7.39
CA ALA A 184 7.30 -12.58 -7.80
C ALA A 184 6.53 -11.30 -8.16
N ASN A 185 7.11 -10.12 -7.93
CA ASN A 185 6.43 -8.82 -8.02
C ASN A 185 5.14 -8.75 -7.17
N CYS A 186 5.06 -9.52 -6.09
CA CYS A 186 3.93 -9.54 -5.17
C CYS A 186 4.00 -8.34 -4.21
N LEU A 187 2.88 -7.69 -3.93
CA LEU A 187 2.73 -6.73 -2.82
C LEU A 187 2.38 -7.51 -1.56
N MET A 188 3.15 -7.34 -0.49
CA MET A 188 2.87 -7.98 0.81
C MET A 188 2.58 -6.91 1.87
N ILE A 189 1.35 -6.88 2.38
CA ILE A 189 0.91 -5.90 3.37
C ILE A 189 0.75 -6.59 4.72
N PHE A 190 1.44 -6.06 5.73
CA PHE A 190 1.27 -6.45 7.12
C PHE A 190 0.40 -5.42 7.84
N ILE A 191 -0.72 -5.87 8.41
CA ILE A 191 -1.47 -5.08 9.39
C ILE A 191 -0.80 -5.25 10.74
N ASN A 192 -0.68 -4.16 11.48
CA ASN A 192 -0.06 -4.18 12.80
C ASN A 192 -0.82 -3.30 13.79
N GLN A 193 -0.67 -3.62 15.06
CA GLN A 193 -1.29 -2.90 16.16
C GLN A 193 -0.25 -2.02 16.87
N ILE A 194 -0.74 -0.96 17.50
CA ILE A 194 0.08 -0.13 18.39
C ILE A 194 0.14 -0.78 19.78
N ARG A 195 1.31 -0.72 20.40
CA ARG A 195 1.57 -1.03 21.81
C ARG A 195 2.33 0.14 22.44
N MET A 196 2.31 0.24 23.77
CA MET A 196 3.10 1.24 24.49
C MET A 196 4.37 0.60 25.06
N LYS A 197 5.51 1.26 24.88
CA LYS A 197 6.76 0.88 25.54
C LYS A 197 6.79 1.51 26.93
N ILE A 198 6.78 0.66 27.95
CA ILE A 198 6.87 1.09 29.35
C ILE A 198 8.23 1.74 29.60
N GLY A 199 8.26 2.83 30.37
CA GLY A 199 9.50 3.50 30.82
C GLY A 199 10.09 4.53 29.85
N VAL A 200 9.37 4.93 28.79
CA VAL A 200 9.81 6.02 27.90
C VAL A 200 9.38 7.37 28.51
N MET A 201 10.35 8.15 28.99
CA MET A 201 10.13 9.50 29.56
C MET A 201 10.22 10.63 28.53
N PHE A 202 10.78 10.38 27.34
CA PHE A 202 10.97 11.38 26.29
C PHE A 202 10.69 10.78 24.91
N GLY A 203 9.96 11.52 24.06
CA GLY A 203 9.51 11.06 22.74
C GLY A 203 8.18 10.29 22.76
N SER A 204 7.82 9.66 21.64
CA SER A 204 6.60 8.86 21.56
C SER A 204 6.80 7.49 22.23
N PRO A 205 5.91 7.05 23.15
CA PRO A 205 5.95 5.72 23.74
C PRO A 205 5.37 4.64 22.81
N GLU A 206 4.78 5.01 21.67
CA GLU A 206 4.14 4.06 20.76
C GLU A 206 5.17 3.18 20.02
N THR A 207 4.91 1.88 19.95
CA THR A 207 5.66 0.91 19.16
C THR A 207 4.70 -0.05 18.46
N THR A 208 5.21 -0.78 17.47
CA THR A 208 4.49 -1.86 16.80
C THR A 208 4.96 -3.24 17.28
N THR A 209 4.08 -4.24 17.13
CA THR A 209 4.34 -5.64 17.49
C THR A 209 5.27 -6.32 16.48
N GLY A 210 5.86 -7.47 16.83
CA GLY A 210 6.76 -8.23 15.95
C GLY A 210 8.22 -7.75 15.91
N GLY A 211 8.63 -6.92 16.87
CA GLY A 211 10.00 -6.39 16.96
C GLY A 211 10.31 -5.30 15.93
N ASN A 212 11.59 -5.14 15.57
CA ASN A 212 12.02 -4.04 14.70
C ASN A 212 12.20 -4.43 13.22
N ALA A 213 12.22 -5.73 12.89
CA ALA A 213 12.55 -6.19 11.55
C ALA A 213 11.62 -5.60 10.48
N LEU A 214 10.29 -5.66 10.71
CA LEU A 214 9.31 -5.13 9.76
C LEU A 214 9.53 -3.64 9.47
N LYS A 215 9.91 -2.85 10.48
CA LYS A 215 10.22 -1.43 10.30
C LYS A 215 11.33 -1.18 9.29
N PHE A 216 12.32 -2.09 9.18
CA PHE A 216 13.44 -1.97 8.25
C PHE A 216 13.10 -2.51 6.85
N TYR A 217 12.44 -3.66 6.79
CA TYR A 217 12.09 -4.34 5.54
C TYR A 217 10.94 -3.66 4.79
N ALA A 218 9.97 -3.07 5.48
CA ALA A 218 8.87 -2.35 4.86
C ALA A 218 9.41 -1.19 3.98
N SER A 219 8.95 -1.12 2.73
CA SER A 219 9.24 -0.01 1.82
C SER A 219 8.36 1.19 2.09
N VAL A 220 7.10 0.93 2.47
CA VAL A 220 6.14 1.94 2.87
C VAL A 220 5.62 1.56 4.26
N ARG A 221 5.49 2.54 5.15
CA ARG A 221 4.81 2.39 6.44
C ARG A 221 3.75 3.46 6.57
N LEU A 222 2.53 3.05 6.91
CA LEU A 222 1.37 3.90 7.04
C LEU A 222 0.89 3.89 8.50
N ASP A 223 0.77 5.09 9.10
CA ASP A 223 0.13 5.31 10.40
C ASP A 223 -1.30 5.81 10.13
N ILE A 224 -2.29 4.95 10.35
CA ILE A 224 -3.71 5.23 10.12
C ILE A 224 -4.43 5.46 11.45
N ARG A 225 -5.14 6.59 11.56
CA ARG A 225 -5.86 7.00 12.76
C ARG A 225 -7.25 7.51 12.42
N ARG A 226 -8.22 7.15 13.27
CA ARG A 226 -9.49 7.87 13.36
C ARG A 226 -9.24 9.22 14.05
N VAL A 227 -9.58 10.31 13.38
CA VAL A 227 -9.43 11.68 13.90
C VAL A 227 -10.77 12.32 14.28
N GLY A 228 -11.88 11.76 13.80
CA GLY A 228 -13.22 12.28 14.02
C GLY A 228 -14.30 11.28 13.65
N SER A 229 -15.55 11.75 13.65
CA SER A 229 -16.72 10.96 13.26
C SER A 229 -17.50 11.73 12.20
N VAL A 230 -17.98 11.02 11.19
CA VAL A 230 -18.90 11.55 10.19
C VAL A 230 -20.32 11.31 10.69
N LYS A 231 -21.15 12.37 10.74
CA LYS A 231 -22.52 12.30 11.24
C LYS A 231 -23.53 12.75 10.20
N GLU A 232 -24.67 12.06 10.16
CA GLU A 232 -25.88 12.50 9.47
C GLU A 232 -26.98 12.71 10.52
N GLY A 233 -27.29 13.96 10.83
CA GLY A 233 -28.12 14.28 11.99
C GLY A 233 -27.44 13.86 13.30
N GLU A 234 -28.08 12.97 14.06
CA GLU A 234 -27.54 12.43 15.31
C GLU A 234 -26.75 11.12 15.11
N GLU A 235 -26.91 10.45 13.97
CA GLU A 235 -26.33 9.13 13.70
C GLU A 235 -24.88 9.24 13.22
N VAL A 236 -24.00 8.37 13.74
CA VAL A 236 -22.61 8.28 13.27
C VAL A 236 -22.55 7.28 12.11
N VAL A 237 -22.34 7.81 10.91
CA VAL A 237 -22.36 7.04 9.66
C VAL A 237 -20.96 6.66 9.15
N GLY A 238 -19.91 7.18 9.80
CA GLY A 238 -18.53 6.90 9.41
C GLY A 238 -17.47 7.54 10.29
N ASN A 239 -16.23 7.38 9.87
CA ASN A 239 -15.04 7.90 10.55
C ASN A 239 -14.30 8.91 9.66
N GLU A 240 -13.90 10.03 10.25
CA GLU A 240 -12.83 10.84 9.65
C GLU A 240 -11.51 10.16 9.95
N THR A 241 -10.72 9.92 8.90
CA THR A 241 -9.52 9.09 8.94
C THR A 241 -8.34 9.86 8.39
N ARG A 242 -7.22 9.80 9.10
CA ARG A 242 -5.93 10.36 8.68
C ARG A 242 -4.94 9.24 8.50
N VAL A 243 -4.26 9.21 7.36
CA VAL A 243 -3.14 8.31 7.09
C VAL A 243 -1.87 9.11 6.87
N LYS A 244 -0.85 8.86 7.69
CA LYS A 244 0.50 9.45 7.52
C LYS A 244 1.45 8.42 6.91
N VAL A 245 2.17 8.84 5.87
CA VAL A 245 3.23 8.04 5.25
C VAL A 245 4.52 8.20 6.06
N VAL A 246 4.68 7.44 7.14
CA VAL A 246 5.81 7.60 8.08
C VAL A 246 7.12 7.03 7.54
N LYS A 247 7.06 6.17 6.53
CA LYS A 247 8.23 5.70 5.78
C LYS A 247 7.85 5.52 4.33
N ASN A 248 8.71 5.97 3.42
CA ASN A 248 8.55 5.78 1.99
C ASN A 248 9.91 5.63 1.32
N LYS A 249 10.15 4.48 0.68
CA LYS A 249 11.36 4.18 -0.10
C LYS A 249 11.16 4.35 -1.61
N VAL A 250 9.98 4.75 -2.06
CA VAL A 250 9.62 4.88 -3.48
C VAL A 250 9.32 6.32 -3.89
N SER A 251 8.99 7.19 -2.93
CA SER A 251 8.86 8.63 -3.12
C SER A 251 9.14 9.37 -1.79
N PRO A 252 9.13 10.71 -1.74
CA PRO A 252 9.34 11.46 -0.50
C PRO A 252 8.37 11.06 0.63
N PRO A 253 8.87 10.77 1.85
CA PRO A 253 8.03 10.41 2.99
C PRO A 253 7.35 11.63 3.64
N PHE A 254 6.58 11.36 4.71
CA PHE A 254 5.94 12.33 5.62
C PHE A 254 4.80 13.17 5.06
N ARG A 255 4.32 12.81 3.86
CA ARG A 255 3.01 13.25 3.38
C ARG A 255 1.89 12.57 4.18
N GLN A 256 0.72 13.17 4.18
CA GLN A 256 -0.48 12.63 4.81
C GLN A 256 -1.69 12.81 3.90
N ALA A 257 -2.69 11.97 4.11
CA ALA A 257 -4.00 12.05 3.47
C ALA A 257 -5.08 12.03 4.55
N ASP A 258 -6.11 12.84 4.33
CA ASP A 258 -7.31 12.91 5.16
C ASP A 258 -8.49 12.52 4.28
N PHE A 259 -9.27 11.53 4.72
CA PHE A 259 -10.43 11.03 3.99
C PHE A 259 -11.47 10.45 4.96
N GLN A 260 -12.64 10.13 4.43
CA GLN A 260 -13.74 9.56 5.21
C GLN A 260 -13.88 8.07 4.91
N ILE A 261 -14.11 7.27 5.94
CA ILE A 261 -14.49 5.87 5.82
C ILE A 261 -15.95 5.77 6.26
N MET A 262 -16.85 5.47 5.32
CA MET A 262 -18.27 5.31 5.56
C MET A 262 -18.57 3.85 5.90
N TYR A 263 -19.36 3.60 6.95
CA TYR A 263 -19.69 2.24 7.35
C TYR A 263 -20.49 1.52 6.26
N GLY A 264 -20.06 0.30 5.92
CA GLY A 264 -20.67 -0.51 4.86
C GLY A 264 -20.44 -0.03 3.42
N ARG A 265 -19.68 1.06 3.19
CA ARG A 265 -19.32 1.55 1.85
C ARG A 265 -17.81 1.69 1.62
N GLY A 266 -17.03 1.86 2.69
CA GLY A 266 -15.58 2.00 2.61
C GLY A 266 -15.12 3.44 2.46
N ILE A 267 -14.01 3.63 1.74
CA ILE A 267 -13.40 4.96 1.55
C ILE A 267 -14.31 5.82 0.66
N TYR A 268 -14.57 7.05 1.10
CA TYR A 268 -15.47 7.97 0.41
C TYR A 268 -14.76 8.76 -0.70
N ARG A 269 -14.50 8.08 -1.82
CA ARG A 269 -13.70 8.61 -2.94
C ARG A 269 -14.24 9.91 -3.54
N THR A 270 -15.55 10.02 -3.76
CA THR A 270 -16.17 11.24 -4.31
C THR A 270 -16.01 12.43 -3.38
N GLY A 271 -16.04 12.21 -2.07
CA GLY A 271 -15.70 13.22 -1.07
C GLY A 271 -14.27 13.72 -1.19
N GLU A 272 -13.30 12.85 -1.46
CA GLU A 272 -11.91 13.24 -1.71
C GLU A 272 -11.76 14.02 -3.02
N ILE A 273 -12.45 13.61 -4.08
CA ILE A 273 -12.43 14.30 -5.38
C ILE A 273 -12.93 15.74 -5.22
N ILE A 274 -14.01 15.97 -4.45
CA ILE A 274 -14.50 17.32 -4.17
C ILE A 274 -13.48 18.14 -3.36
N ASP A 275 -12.95 17.58 -2.27
CA ASP A 275 -12.01 18.32 -1.41
C ASP A 275 -10.73 18.71 -2.17
N LEU A 276 -10.15 17.75 -2.90
CA LEU A 276 -8.96 17.99 -3.72
C LEU A 276 -9.29 18.87 -4.93
N GLY A 277 -10.45 18.71 -5.55
CA GLY A 277 -10.91 19.54 -6.65
C GLY A 277 -11.01 21.01 -6.27
N VAL A 278 -11.56 21.31 -5.08
CA VAL A 278 -11.60 22.69 -4.55
C VAL A 278 -10.20 23.19 -4.22
N LYS A 279 -9.39 22.37 -3.54
CA LYS A 279 -8.03 22.74 -3.14
C LYS A 279 -7.15 23.08 -4.35
N GLU A 280 -7.29 22.33 -5.43
CA GLU A 280 -6.47 22.46 -6.63
C GLU A 280 -7.05 23.41 -7.69
N GLY A 281 -8.26 23.96 -7.46
CA GLY A 281 -8.93 24.91 -8.35
C GLY A 281 -9.65 24.29 -9.54
N PHE A 282 -9.98 23.00 -9.48
CA PHE A 282 -10.80 22.31 -10.49
C PHE A 282 -12.31 22.40 -10.21
N VAL A 283 -12.68 22.60 -8.94
CA VAL A 283 -14.07 22.80 -8.50
C VAL A 283 -14.16 24.16 -7.82
N ASP A 284 -15.07 25.01 -8.28
CA ASP A 284 -15.29 26.33 -7.72
C ASP A 284 -16.19 26.25 -6.48
N LYS A 285 -15.80 26.94 -5.41
CA LYS A 285 -16.59 27.04 -4.18
C LYS A 285 -16.98 28.50 -3.90
N SER A 286 -18.27 28.79 -4.01
CA SER A 286 -18.85 30.11 -3.70
C SER A 286 -19.79 30.00 -2.50
N GLY A 287 -19.26 30.32 -1.31
CA GLY A 287 -19.97 30.13 -0.04
C GLY A 287 -20.24 28.65 0.21
N ALA A 288 -21.53 28.27 0.23
CA ALA A 288 -21.96 26.88 0.37
C ALA A 288 -22.14 26.15 -0.97
N TRP A 289 -22.08 26.84 -2.11
CA TRP A 289 -22.30 26.25 -3.44
C TRP A 289 -21.00 25.79 -4.07
N TYR A 290 -21.04 24.61 -4.67
CA TYR A 290 -19.96 24.02 -5.46
C TYR A 290 -20.36 24.01 -6.93
N SER A 291 -19.44 24.39 -7.81
CA SER A 291 -19.66 24.43 -9.26
C SER A 291 -18.50 23.80 -10.00
N TYR A 292 -18.78 23.17 -11.14
CA TYR A 292 -17.78 22.60 -12.03
C TYR A 292 -18.01 23.16 -13.44
N LYS A 293 -16.99 23.79 -14.04
CA LYS A 293 -17.07 24.43 -15.37
C LYS A 293 -18.25 25.40 -15.54
N GLY A 294 -18.64 26.08 -14.46
CA GLY A 294 -19.76 27.03 -14.45
C GLY A 294 -21.12 26.44 -14.07
N ASP A 295 -21.28 25.11 -14.10
CA ASP A 295 -22.51 24.43 -13.70
C ASP A 295 -22.51 24.13 -12.20
N LYS A 296 -23.64 24.38 -11.53
CA LYS A 296 -23.79 24.08 -10.10
C LYS A 296 -23.96 22.58 -9.89
N ILE A 297 -23.01 21.97 -9.17
CA ILE A 297 -23.03 20.52 -8.86
C ILE A 297 -23.67 20.22 -7.50
N GLY A 298 -23.75 21.19 -6.59
CA GLY A 298 -24.42 20.98 -5.31
C GLY A 298 -24.25 22.09 -4.29
N GLN A 299 -25.11 22.08 -3.27
CA GLN A 299 -24.98 22.91 -2.07
C GLN A 299 -24.43 22.07 -0.93
N GLY A 300 -23.22 22.39 -0.47
CA GLY A 300 -22.49 21.63 0.55
C GLY A 300 -21.74 20.43 -0.02
N LYS A 301 -20.74 19.95 0.73
CA LYS A 301 -19.88 18.84 0.33
C LYS A 301 -20.66 17.55 0.08
N ALA A 302 -21.59 17.20 0.97
CA ALA A 302 -22.36 15.95 0.87
C ALA A 302 -23.17 15.87 -0.44
N ASN A 303 -23.96 16.90 -0.75
CA ASN A 303 -24.74 16.92 -2.00
C ASN A 303 -23.85 16.94 -3.25
N SER A 304 -22.73 17.66 -3.21
CA SER A 304 -21.79 17.71 -4.34
C SER A 304 -21.09 16.37 -4.56
N SER A 305 -20.79 15.63 -3.48
CA SER A 305 -20.19 14.30 -3.56
C SER A 305 -21.20 13.27 -4.09
N ARG A 306 -22.47 13.37 -3.67
CA ARG A 306 -23.56 12.55 -4.23
C ARG A 306 -23.78 12.82 -5.72
N TYR A 307 -23.71 14.08 -6.15
CA TYR A 307 -23.80 14.42 -7.57
C TYR A 307 -22.72 13.71 -8.41
N LEU A 308 -21.49 13.62 -7.90
CA LEU A 308 -20.41 12.87 -8.55
C LEU A 308 -20.63 11.35 -8.54
N GLU A 309 -21.34 10.79 -7.55
CA GLU A 309 -21.75 9.38 -7.57
C GLU A 309 -22.78 9.11 -8.67
N GLU A 310 -23.69 10.06 -8.90
CA GLU A 310 -24.73 10.00 -9.94
C GLU A 310 -24.18 10.28 -11.36
N HIS A 311 -23.02 10.97 -11.46
CA HIS A 311 -22.37 11.35 -12.72
C HIS A 311 -20.88 10.91 -12.75
N PRO A 312 -20.61 9.59 -12.90
CA PRO A 312 -19.25 9.05 -12.83
C PRO A 312 -18.29 9.64 -13.87
N GLU A 313 -18.78 10.04 -15.04
CA GLU A 313 -17.99 10.66 -16.10
C GLU A 313 -17.35 11.98 -15.65
N ILE A 314 -18.08 12.79 -14.88
CA ILE A 314 -17.58 14.05 -14.31
C ILE A 314 -16.57 13.75 -13.20
N ALA A 315 -16.86 12.76 -12.36
CA ALA A 315 -15.95 12.34 -11.29
C ALA A 315 -14.59 11.87 -11.85
N ILE A 316 -14.61 11.06 -12.91
CA ILE A 316 -13.41 10.59 -13.61
C ILE A 316 -12.65 11.75 -14.25
N GLU A 317 -13.35 12.70 -14.87
CA GLU A 317 -12.71 13.87 -15.47
C GLU A 317 -11.96 14.71 -14.42
N ILE A 318 -12.62 15.05 -13.31
CA ILE A 318 -12.00 15.82 -12.22
C ILE A 318 -10.83 15.05 -11.62
N GLU A 319 -11.02 13.76 -11.32
CA GLU A 319 -9.96 12.92 -10.76
C GLU A 319 -8.73 12.85 -11.69
N THR A 320 -8.95 12.69 -12.99
CA THR A 320 -7.86 12.65 -13.99
C THR A 320 -7.08 13.96 -13.98
N ALA A 321 -7.77 15.11 -13.98
CA ALA A 321 -7.13 16.42 -13.91
C ALA A 321 -6.33 16.62 -12.61
N ILE A 322 -6.85 16.16 -11.48
CA ILE A 322 -6.15 16.17 -10.18
C ILE A 322 -4.89 15.31 -10.26
N ARG A 323 -4.99 14.08 -10.76
CA ARG A 323 -3.85 13.17 -10.92
C ARG A 323 -2.79 13.78 -11.83
N ASP A 324 -3.16 14.32 -12.99
CA ASP A 324 -2.22 14.92 -13.94
C ASP A 324 -1.44 16.12 -13.37
N LYS A 325 -2.05 16.86 -12.44
CA LYS A 325 -1.43 18.00 -11.76
C LYS A 325 -0.51 17.58 -10.62
N LEU A 326 -0.94 16.62 -9.80
CA LEU A 326 -0.29 16.27 -8.53
C LEU A 326 0.64 15.05 -8.59
N MET A 327 0.50 14.22 -9.62
CA MET A 327 1.31 13.03 -9.84
C MET A 327 2.51 13.33 -10.74
N PRO A 328 3.67 12.68 -10.49
CA PRO A 328 4.79 12.76 -11.42
C PRO A 328 4.39 12.18 -12.78
N LYS A 329 4.53 12.99 -13.84
CA LYS A 329 4.27 12.57 -15.22
C LYS A 329 5.28 11.52 -15.65
N MET A 330 4.83 10.53 -16.43
CA MET A 330 5.75 9.64 -17.15
C MET A 330 6.73 10.48 -17.97
N PRO A 331 8.05 10.24 -17.91
CA PRO A 331 8.88 10.62 -19.04
C PRO A 331 8.32 9.86 -20.24
N ALA A 332 7.89 10.59 -21.27
CA ALA A 332 7.54 9.98 -22.54
C ALA A 332 8.72 9.07 -22.95
N LYS A 333 8.44 7.82 -23.38
CA LYS A 333 9.45 7.04 -24.10
C LYS A 333 9.92 7.92 -25.25
N GLU A 334 11.15 8.44 -25.17
CA GLU A 334 11.82 8.97 -26.34
C GLU A 334 11.77 7.83 -27.35
N LYS A 335 11.04 8.04 -28.45
CA LYS A 335 11.08 7.11 -29.58
C LYS A 335 12.55 6.99 -29.92
N GLU A 336 13.10 5.78 -29.77
CA GLU A 336 14.45 5.47 -30.24
C GLU A 336 14.54 5.97 -31.67
N THR A 337 15.30 7.04 -31.88
CA THR A 337 15.70 7.45 -33.23
C THR A 337 16.47 6.27 -33.79
N PRO A 338 16.05 5.68 -34.92
CA PRO A 338 16.81 4.59 -35.51
C PRO A 338 18.21 5.12 -35.82
N VAL A 339 19.21 4.54 -35.14
CA VAL A 339 20.62 4.85 -35.39
C VAL A 339 20.88 4.48 -36.84
N ALA A 340 21.19 5.47 -37.66
CA ALA A 340 21.54 5.26 -39.06
C ALA A 340 22.71 4.27 -39.15
N PRO A 341 22.71 3.33 -40.11
CA PRO A 341 23.82 2.42 -40.27
C PRO A 341 25.08 3.23 -40.61
N VAL A 342 26.13 3.01 -39.81
CA VAL A 342 27.46 3.56 -40.08
C VAL A 342 27.96 2.89 -41.36
N GLU A 343 28.05 3.66 -42.45
CA GLU A 343 28.74 3.23 -43.66
C GLU A 343 30.21 2.99 -43.33
N ALA A 344 30.69 1.80 -43.67
CA ALA A 344 32.09 1.44 -43.56
C ALA A 344 32.81 1.90 -44.84
N GLU A 345 33.80 2.79 -44.68
CA GLU A 345 34.89 2.99 -45.64
C GLU A 345 36.15 2.23 -45.19
#